data_AF-A0A1R2B2J5-F1
#
_entry.id   AF-A0A1R2B2J5-F1
#
_cell.length_a   1.000
_cell.length_b   1.000
_cell.length_c   1.000
_cell.angle_alpha   90.00
_cell.angle_beta   90.00
_cell.angle_gamma   90.00
#
_symmetry.space_group_name_H-M   'P 1'
#
loop_
_entity.id
_entity.type
_entity.pdbx_description
1 polymer ?
#
loop_
_entity_poly.entity_id
_entity_poly.type
_entity_poly.pdbx_seq_one_letter_code
_entity_poly.pdbx_strand_id
1 'polypeptide(L)'
;MLTLMSRGFKTFTKEEILKPFLGRNYKNLIEMAGNHPSQGIGMKFWRKTWPENSYYIVTKLTFDDARHGKVWGIRTWQGKTEEKERIIPSTLKLGVWKYSYKGDDEKKIKEI
;
A
#
# COMPACT_ATOMS: atom_id res chain seq x y z
N MET A 1 -19.76 -6.39 -15.52
CA MET A 1 -18.75 -6.31 -14.43
C MET A 1 -18.63 -7.70 -13.78
N LEU A 2 -17.98 -8.67 -14.44
CA LEU A 2 -17.91 -10.09 -14.01
C LEU A 2 -16.63 -10.83 -14.46
N THR A 3 -15.71 -10.15 -15.14
CA THR A 3 -14.60 -10.78 -15.89
C THR A 3 -13.59 -11.54 -15.02
N LEU A 4 -13.39 -11.11 -13.76
CA LEU A 4 -12.46 -11.78 -12.84
C LEU A 4 -13.02 -13.06 -12.22
N MET A 5 -14.33 -13.22 -12.11
CA MET A 5 -14.96 -14.40 -11.48
C MET A 5 -15.12 -15.60 -12.42
N SER A 6 -14.96 -15.38 -13.74
CA SER A 6 -14.96 -16.45 -14.74
C SER A 6 -13.65 -17.26 -14.69
N ARG A 7 -13.76 -18.59 -14.69
CA ARG A 7 -12.63 -19.55 -14.74
C ARG A 7 -12.32 -19.97 -16.19
N GLY A 8 -11.97 -19.00 -17.04
CA GLY A 8 -11.52 -19.24 -18.42
C GLY A 8 -10.16 -18.59 -18.71
N PHE A 9 -9.56 -18.92 -19.86
CA PHE A 9 -8.38 -18.20 -20.37
C PHE A 9 -8.74 -16.73 -20.59
N LYS A 10 -7.91 -15.83 -20.05
CA LYS A 10 -8.16 -14.38 -20.07
C LYS A 10 -7.07 -13.70 -20.89
N THR A 11 -7.50 -12.92 -21.87
CA THR A 11 -6.65 -11.97 -22.59
C THR A 11 -6.92 -10.60 -21.99
N PHE A 12 -5.89 -9.97 -21.42
CA PHE A 12 -6.02 -8.65 -20.80
C PHE A 12 -5.78 -7.57 -21.86
N THR A 13 -6.71 -6.62 -22.00
CA THR A 13 -6.49 -5.44 -22.85
C THR A 13 -5.75 -4.35 -22.06
N LYS A 14 -5.04 -3.46 -22.77
CA LYS A 14 -4.36 -2.30 -22.18
C LYS A 14 -5.31 -1.45 -21.34
N GLU A 15 -6.55 -1.29 -21.80
CA GLU A 15 -7.60 -0.55 -21.09
C GLU A 15 -7.96 -1.19 -19.75
N GLU A 16 -8.10 -2.52 -19.70
CA GLU A 16 -8.39 -3.21 -18.44
C GLU A 16 -7.26 -3.08 -17.41
N ILE A 17 -6.01 -3.02 -17.89
CA ILE A 17 -4.82 -2.80 -17.07
C ILE A 17 -4.75 -1.35 -16.57
N LEU A 18 -5.13 -0.38 -17.41
CA LEU A 18 -5.03 1.07 -17.11
C LEU A 18 -6.24 1.66 -16.39
N LYS A 19 -7.44 1.07 -16.53
CA LYS A 19 -8.68 1.48 -15.85
C LYS A 19 -8.53 1.77 -14.34
N PRO A 20 -7.74 1.00 -13.57
CA PRO A 20 -7.52 1.26 -12.15
C PRO A 20 -6.69 2.53 -11.87
N PHE A 21 -5.92 3.01 -12.84
CA PHE A 21 -5.09 4.20 -12.71
C PHE A 21 -5.82 5.48 -13.12
N LEU A 22 -6.83 5.38 -13.98
CA LEU A 22 -7.43 6.53 -14.68
C LEU A 22 -8.78 7.03 -14.13
N GLY A 23 -9.41 6.37 -13.15
CA GLY A 23 -10.83 6.71 -12.85
C GLY A 23 -11.36 6.44 -11.44
N ARG A 24 -10.51 6.15 -10.45
CA ARG A 24 -10.98 5.95 -9.06
C ARG A 24 -10.31 6.94 -8.10
N ASN A 25 -11.14 7.53 -7.24
CA ASN A 25 -10.67 8.48 -6.21
C ASN A 25 -9.93 7.79 -5.06
N TYR A 26 -10.20 6.50 -4.84
CA TYR A 26 -9.63 5.75 -3.72
C TYR A 26 -8.66 4.67 -4.22
N LYS A 27 -7.46 4.65 -3.63
CA LYS A 27 -6.41 3.66 -3.90
C LYS A 27 -6.26 2.69 -2.73
N ASN A 28 -5.78 1.49 -3.02
CA ASN A 28 -5.38 0.50 -2.01
C ASN A 28 -3.88 0.69 -1.65
N LEU A 29 -3.37 -0.08 -0.67
CA LEU A 29 -1.98 0.05 -0.23
C LEU A 29 -0.99 -0.30 -1.35
N ILE A 30 -1.23 -1.38 -2.09
CA ILE A 30 -0.36 -1.89 -3.17
C ILE A 30 -0.22 -0.85 -4.27
N GLU A 31 -1.31 -0.21 -4.65
CA GLU A 31 -1.34 0.83 -5.68
C GLU A 31 -0.67 2.10 -5.21
N MET A 32 -0.81 2.47 -3.95
CA MET A 32 -0.09 3.62 -3.41
C MET A 32 1.40 3.34 -3.38
N ALA A 33 1.83 2.20 -2.82
CA ALA A 33 3.23 1.81 -2.74
C ALA A 33 3.86 1.62 -4.14
N GLY A 34 3.16 0.97 -5.07
CA GLY A 34 3.61 0.72 -6.44
C GLY A 34 3.72 1.97 -7.31
N ASN A 35 2.98 3.04 -6.99
CA ASN A 35 3.12 4.32 -7.68
C ASN A 35 4.33 5.13 -7.19
N HIS A 36 4.99 4.73 -6.11
CA HIS A 36 6.16 5.42 -5.56
C HIS A 36 7.47 4.78 -6.04
N PRO A 37 8.56 5.57 -6.11
CA PRO A 37 9.90 5.03 -6.31
C PRO A 37 10.22 3.95 -5.28
N SER A 38 10.97 2.92 -5.70
CA SER A 38 11.31 1.78 -4.84
C SER A 38 10.09 1.07 -4.22
N GLN A 39 8.94 1.13 -4.88
CA GLN A 39 7.73 0.40 -4.48
C GLN A 39 7.26 0.73 -3.05
N GLY A 40 7.54 1.94 -2.58
CA GLY A 40 7.17 2.39 -1.24
C GLY A 40 7.94 1.73 -0.08
N ILE A 41 9.06 1.06 -0.37
CA ILE A 41 9.93 0.48 0.66
C ILE A 41 10.47 1.59 1.58
N GLY A 42 10.40 1.36 2.89
CA GLY A 42 10.80 2.32 3.93
C GLY A 42 9.76 3.39 4.27
N MET A 43 8.64 3.45 3.54
CA MET A 43 7.55 4.38 3.85
C MET A 43 6.63 3.85 4.94
N LYS A 44 6.03 4.77 5.70
CA LYS A 44 5.03 4.44 6.72
C LYS A 44 3.65 4.40 6.08
N PHE A 45 2.90 3.35 6.34
CA PHE A 45 1.50 3.19 5.94
C PHE A 45 0.63 2.87 7.15
N TRP A 46 -0.50 3.55 7.28
CA TRP A 46 -1.45 3.30 8.37
C TRP A 46 -2.88 3.38 7.88
N ARG A 47 -3.82 2.88 8.68
CA ARG A 47 -5.25 2.98 8.39
C ARG A 47 -5.81 4.23 9.04
N LYS A 48 -6.78 4.87 8.38
CA LYS A 48 -7.45 6.10 8.86
C LYS A 48 -8.02 6.00 10.28
N THR A 49 -8.45 4.80 10.68
CA THR A 49 -9.09 4.54 11.98
C THR A 49 -8.11 4.10 13.06
N TRP A 50 -6.82 4.04 12.76
CA TRP A 50 -5.82 3.59 13.73
C TRP A 50 -5.43 4.70 14.69
N PRO A 51 -5.07 4.36 15.94
CA PRO A 51 -4.57 5.33 16.88
C PRO A 51 -3.24 5.92 16.38
N GLU A 52 -2.84 7.03 16.98
CA GLU A 52 -1.56 7.66 16.68
C GLU A 52 -0.38 6.69 16.91
N ASN A 53 0.75 6.97 16.26
CA ASN A 53 1.96 6.16 16.32
C ASN A 53 1.73 4.67 15.98
N SER A 54 0.75 4.40 15.12
CA SER A 54 0.43 3.05 14.66
C SER A 54 0.48 2.99 13.14
N TYR A 55 1.47 2.26 12.61
CA TYR A 55 1.74 2.16 11.19
C TYR A 55 2.51 0.88 10.87
N TYR A 56 2.61 0.57 9.59
CA TYR A 56 3.57 -0.39 9.05
C TYR A 56 4.66 0.35 8.29
N ILE A 57 5.90 -0.07 8.44
CA ILE A 57 6.98 0.30 7.52
C ILE A 57 7.08 -0.82 6.49
N VAL A 58 6.87 -0.49 5.21
CA VAL A 58 6.95 -1.49 4.13
C VAL A 58 8.40 -1.91 3.92
N THR A 59 8.66 -3.22 3.93
CA THR A 59 9.98 -3.80 3.68
C THR A 59 10.08 -4.42 2.30
N LYS A 60 8.98 -4.98 1.80
CA LYS A 60 8.93 -5.66 0.50
C LYS A 60 7.53 -5.60 -0.11
N LEU A 61 7.47 -5.46 -1.44
CA LEU A 61 6.25 -5.55 -2.24
C LEU A 61 6.48 -6.56 -3.38
N THR A 62 5.56 -7.50 -3.55
CA THR A 62 5.53 -8.38 -4.74
C THR A 62 4.19 -8.25 -5.42
N PHE A 63 4.19 -8.15 -6.75
CA PHE A 63 2.98 -8.06 -7.56
C PHE A 63 2.61 -9.44 -8.12
N ASP A 64 1.35 -9.82 -7.92
CA ASP A 64 0.75 -10.95 -8.64
C ASP A 64 0.16 -10.46 -9.98
N ASP A 65 -0.37 -9.23 -9.99
CA ASP A 65 -0.76 -8.48 -11.18
C ASP A 65 -0.59 -6.96 -10.92
N ALA A 66 -1.08 -6.09 -11.83
CA ALA A 66 -0.93 -4.64 -11.68
C ALA A 66 -1.64 -4.02 -10.45
N ARG A 67 -2.51 -4.76 -9.74
CA ARG A 67 -3.34 -4.26 -8.63
C ARG A 67 -3.25 -5.08 -7.35
N HIS A 68 -2.82 -6.33 -7.47
CA HIS A 68 -2.80 -7.35 -6.44
C HIS A 68 -1.38 -7.82 -6.21
N GLY A 69 -1.17 -8.38 -5.04
CA GLY A 69 0.14 -8.73 -4.58
C GLY A 69 0.18 -8.87 -3.08
N LYS A 70 1.40 -9.08 -2.58
CA LYS A 70 1.68 -9.26 -1.17
C LYS A 70 2.61 -8.16 -0.72
N VAL A 71 2.33 -7.61 0.46
CA VAL A 71 3.13 -6.55 1.06
C VAL A 71 3.59 -7.02 2.41
N TRP A 72 4.89 -6.91 2.65
CA TRP A 72 5.51 -7.17 3.93
C TRP A 72 5.92 -5.86 4.57
N GLY A 73 5.88 -5.85 5.89
CA GLY A 73 6.34 -4.72 6.65
C GLY A 73 6.50 -5.03 8.12
N ILE A 74 7.19 -4.12 8.78
CA ILE A 74 7.38 -4.12 10.23
C ILE A 74 6.26 -3.29 10.85
N ARG A 75 5.58 -3.82 11.85
CA ARG A 75 4.50 -3.10 12.53
C ARG A 75 5.06 -2.24 13.65
N THR A 76 4.57 -1.01 13.73
CA THR A 76 4.60 -0.19 14.94
C THR A 76 3.17 0.00 15.41
N TRP A 77 2.89 -0.28 16.68
CA TRP A 77 1.57 -0.09 17.27
C TRP A 77 1.68 0.72 18.55
N GLN A 78 1.07 1.90 18.56
CA GLN A 78 1.14 2.85 19.68
C GLN A 78 2.58 3.09 20.16
N GLY A 79 3.50 3.28 19.20
CA GLY A 79 4.92 3.51 19.46
C GLY A 79 5.76 2.25 19.74
N LYS A 80 5.15 1.07 19.87
CA LYS A 80 5.90 -0.19 20.04
C LYS A 80 6.14 -0.85 18.70
N THR A 81 7.41 -0.97 18.31
CA THR A 81 7.82 -1.58 17.05
C THR A 81 8.10 -3.08 17.24
N GLU A 82 7.49 -3.91 16.41
CA GLU A 82 7.79 -5.34 16.31
C GLU A 82 9.16 -5.52 15.63
N GLU A 83 9.94 -6.52 16.02
CA GLU A 83 11.26 -6.78 15.40
C GLU A 83 11.15 -7.51 14.07
N LYS A 84 10.15 -8.38 13.94
CA LYS A 84 9.99 -9.25 12.78
C LYS A 84 9.06 -8.63 11.75
N GLU A 85 9.44 -8.74 10.48
CA GLU A 85 8.53 -8.40 9.40
C GLU A 85 7.38 -9.40 9.29
N ARG A 86 6.25 -8.92 8.79
CA ARG A 86 5.04 -9.73 8.59
C ARG A 86 4.28 -9.27 7.35
N ILE A 87 3.41 -10.14 6.85
CA ILE A 87 2.46 -9.77 5.80
C ILE A 87 1.46 -8.76 6.38
N ILE A 88 1.26 -7.65 5.65
CA ILE A 88 0.29 -6.63 5.99
C ILE A 88 -1.11 -7.13 5.60
N PRO A 89 -2.07 -7.20 6.54
CA PRO A 89 -3.41 -7.67 6.24
C PRO A 89 -4.24 -6.57 5.55
N SER A 90 -5.26 -6.97 4.78
CA SER A 90 -6.25 -6.03 4.19
C SER A 90 -5.66 -4.94 3.29
N THR A 91 -4.55 -5.23 2.60
CA THR A 91 -3.85 -4.29 1.70
C THR A 91 -4.73 -3.80 0.56
N LEU A 92 -5.66 -4.63 0.10
CA LEU A 92 -6.59 -4.33 -1.01
C LEU A 92 -7.75 -3.40 -0.65
N LYS A 93 -7.94 -3.05 0.64
CA LYS A 93 -9.04 -2.14 1.04
C LYS A 93 -8.80 -0.73 0.49
N LEU A 94 -9.68 -0.28 -0.39
CA LEU A 94 -9.61 1.03 -1.04
C LEU A 94 -9.94 2.16 -0.05
N GLY A 95 -9.17 3.25 -0.10
CA GLY A 95 -9.51 4.50 0.61
C GLY A 95 -9.39 4.46 2.13
N VAL A 96 -8.89 3.35 2.69
CA VAL A 96 -8.69 3.17 4.14
C VAL A 96 -7.27 3.52 4.56
N TRP A 97 -6.33 3.43 3.64
CA TRP A 97 -4.90 3.60 3.90
C TRP A 97 -4.45 5.04 3.69
N LYS A 98 -3.46 5.46 4.48
CA LYS A 98 -2.70 6.71 4.40
C LYS A 98 -1.21 6.37 4.47
N TYR A 99 -0.36 7.29 4.03
CA TYR A 99 1.09 7.11 4.06
C TYR A 99 1.83 8.42 4.37
N SER A 100 3.07 8.31 4.83
CA SER A 100 4.01 9.42 4.94
C SER A 100 5.37 9.00 4.41
N TYR A 101 6.11 9.99 3.89
CA TYR A 101 7.47 9.76 3.46
C TYR A 101 8.42 9.84 4.66
N LYS A 102 9.48 9.01 4.66
CA LYS A 102 10.50 9.02 5.72
C LYS A 102 11.13 10.42 5.90
N GLY A 103 11.33 11.15 4.79
CA GLY A 103 11.87 12.51 4.81
C GLY A 103 10.90 13.61 5.23
N ASP A 104 9.58 13.36 5.29
CA ASP A 104 8.62 14.36 5.78
C ASP A 104 8.70 14.51 7.30
N ASP A 105 9.02 13.42 8.01
CA ASP A 105 9.24 13.43 9.45
C ASP A 105 10.50 14.25 9.81
N GLU A 106 11.53 14.23 8.96
CA GLU A 106 12.77 15.00 9.15
C GLU A 106 12.59 16.50 8.88
N LYS A 107 11.69 16.89 7.96
CA LYS A 107 11.38 18.29 7.68
C LYS A 107 10.67 18.97 8.85
N LYS A 108 9.73 18.28 9.50
CA LYS A 108 9.06 18.80 10.71
C LYS A 108 10.01 19.09 11.88
N ILE A 109 11.14 18.38 11.95
CA ILE A 109 12.13 18.57 13.02
C ILE A 109 13.01 19.80 12.77
N LYS A 110 13.15 20.26 11.51
CA LYS A 110 13.98 21.41 11.12
C LYS A 110 13.25 22.75 11.14
N GLU A 111 11.94 22.76 11.35
CA GLU A 111 11.10 23.96 11.41
C GLU A 111 10.73 24.36 12.85
N ILE A 112 11.38 23.76 13.85
CA ILE A 112 11.33 24.11 15.29
C ILE A 112 12.69 24.67 15.68
#